data_AF-A0AAN5DBK0-F1
#
_entry.id   AF-A0AAN5DBK0-F1
#
_cell.length_a   1.000
_cell.length_b   1.000
_cell.length_c   1.000
_cell.angle_alpha   90.00
_cell.angle_beta   90.00
_cell.angle_gamma   90.00
#
_symmetry.space_group_name_H-M   'P 1'
#
loop_
_entity.id
_entity.type
_entity.pdbx_description
1 polymer ?
#
loop_
_entity_poly.entity_id
_entity_poly.type
_entity_poly.pdbx_seq_one_letter_code
_entity_poly.pdbx_strand_id
1 'polypeptide(L)' 'TVLFLLALLAIPTNSQQCDSKVACNGNGLCFGSTQASTCNCFEGFVGARCQFKIPDQNQESAVNPVIRARRTSGEKA' A
#
# COMPACT_ATOMS: atom_id res chain seq x y z
N THR A 1 -34.09 22.74 -26.01
CA THR A 1 -34.81 22.19 -24.83
C THR A 1 -34.09 21.00 -24.20
N VAL A 2 -33.56 20.04 -24.98
CA VAL A 2 -32.78 18.89 -24.47
C VAL A 2 -31.48 19.30 -23.73
N LEU A 3 -30.81 20.38 -24.18
CA LEU A 3 -29.58 20.89 -23.54
C LEU A 3 -29.81 21.44 -22.12
N PHE A 4 -31.02 21.95 -21.83
CA PHE A 4 -31.40 22.41 -20.49
C PHE A 4 -31.71 21.23 -19.54
N LEU A 5 -32.24 20.12 -20.06
CA LEU A 5 -32.48 18.89 -19.29
C LEU A 5 -31.17 18.21 -18.87
N LEU A 6 -30.14 18.27 -19.71
CA LEU A 6 -28.79 17.76 -19.39
C LEU A 6 -28.11 18.55 -18.27
N ALA A 7 -28.36 19.86 -18.18
CA ALA A 7 -27.82 20.71 -17.12
C ALA A 7 -28.42 20.42 -15.74
N LEU A 8 -29.67 19.94 -15.66
CA LEU A 8 -30.32 19.56 -14.40
C LEU A 8 -29.83 18.21 -13.85
N LEU A 9 -29.22 17.38 -14.69
CA LEU A 9 -28.60 16.10 -14.30
C LEU A 9 -27.10 16.24 -13.99
N ALA A 10 -26.51 17.42 -14.22
CA ALA A 10 -25.13 17.72 -13.85
C ALA A 10 -25.03 17.97 -12.34
N ILE A 11 -25.15 16.89 -11.57
CA ILE A 11 -24.79 16.90 -10.14
C ILE A 11 -23.28 17.18 -10.11
N PRO A 12 -22.80 18.25 -9.45
CA PRO A 12 -21.38 18.40 -9.21
C PRO A 12 -20.98 17.26 -8.28
N THR A 13 -20.41 16.19 -8.83
CA THR A 13 -19.73 15.18 -8.02
C THR A 13 -18.47 15.85 -7.51
N ASN A 14 -18.63 16.67 -6.47
CA ASN A 14 -17.53 17.06 -5.60
C ASN A 14 -17.19 15.82 -4.78
N SER A 15 -16.69 14.81 -5.48
CA SER A 15 -16.20 13.58 -4.92
C SER A 15 -14.96 13.95 -4.14
N GLN A 16 -15.16 14.29 -2.86
CA GLN A 16 -14.15 14.27 -1.80
C GLN A 16 -13.63 12.84 -1.58
N GLN A 17 -13.53 12.06 -2.66
CA GLN A 17 -12.97 10.74 -2.70
C GLN A 17 -11.47 10.89 -2.59
N CYS A 18 -10.91 10.00 -1.80
CA CYS A 18 -9.49 9.96 -1.62
C CYS A 18 -8.78 9.70 -2.95
N ASP A 19 -7.83 10.56 -3.33
CA ASP A 19 -6.95 10.32 -4.45
C ASP A 19 -5.78 9.43 -4.01
N SER A 20 -5.72 8.21 -4.54
CA SER A 20 -4.66 7.24 -4.23
C SER A 20 -3.25 7.73 -4.59
N LYS A 21 -3.10 8.58 -5.63
CA LYS A 21 -1.80 9.18 -5.97
C LYS A 21 -1.31 10.11 -4.87
N VAL A 22 -2.20 10.93 -4.33
CA VAL A 22 -1.84 11.91 -3.32
C VAL A 22 -1.79 11.25 -1.94
N ALA A 23 -2.84 10.54 -1.54
CA ALA A 23 -2.97 9.99 -0.19
C ALA A 23 -2.06 8.78 0.06
N CYS A 24 -1.93 7.86 -0.90
CA CYS A 24 -1.17 6.61 -0.74
C CYS A 24 0.10 6.58 -1.59
N ASN A 25 0.62 7.74 -1.99
CA ASN A 25 1.80 7.90 -2.87
C ASN A 25 1.72 7.12 -4.19
N GLY A 26 0.50 6.75 -4.63
CA GLY A 26 0.28 5.90 -5.80
C GLY A 26 0.66 4.42 -5.61
N ASN A 27 1.07 4.02 -4.40
CA ASN A 27 1.53 2.66 -4.09
C ASN A 27 0.48 1.86 -3.29
N GLY A 28 -0.80 2.21 -3.43
CA GLY A 28 -1.88 1.51 -2.77
C GLY A 28 -3.26 1.99 -3.20
N LEU A 29 -4.27 1.27 -2.75
CA LEU A 29 -5.67 1.66 -2.88
C LEU A 29 -6.05 2.59 -1.74
N CYS A 30 -6.68 3.72 -2.06
CA CYS A 30 -7.23 4.59 -1.04
C CYS A 30 -8.73 4.37 -0.82
N PHE A 31 -9.12 4.32 0.45
CA PHE A 31 -10.49 4.22 0.92
C PHE A 31 -10.86 5.42 1.79
N GLY A 32 -12.12 5.85 1.72
CA GLY A 32 -12.64 6.95 2.52
C GLY A 32 -12.63 8.30 1.81
N SER A 33 -12.40 9.36 2.57
CA SER A 33 -12.47 10.74 2.10
C SER A 33 -11.13 11.46 2.22
N THR A 34 -11.04 12.66 1.65
CA THR A 34 -9.87 13.55 1.77
C THR A 34 -9.50 13.87 3.24
N GLN A 35 -10.46 13.89 4.16
CA GLN A 35 -10.24 14.18 5.59
C GLN A 35 -9.92 12.92 6.41
N ALA A 36 -10.52 11.78 6.04
CA ALA A 36 -10.32 10.50 6.71
C ALA A 36 -10.10 9.42 5.64
N SER A 37 -8.82 9.17 5.34
CA SER A 37 -8.39 8.20 4.33
C SER A 37 -7.66 7.02 4.97
N THR A 38 -7.87 5.84 4.41
CA THR A 38 -7.16 4.61 4.78
C THR A 38 -6.52 4.01 3.53
N CYS A 39 -5.23 3.70 3.59
CA CYS A 39 -4.49 3.12 2.48
C CYS A 39 -4.31 1.61 2.66
N ASN A 40 -4.65 0.85 1.61
CA ASN A 40 -4.23 -0.55 1.48
C ASN A 40 -3.07 -0.62 0.50
N CYS A 41 -1.86 -0.85 1.00
CA CYS A 41 -0.64 -0.79 0.20
C CYS A 41 -0.50 -2.00 -0.73
N PHE A 42 0.07 -1.75 -1.91
CA PHE A 42 0.47 -2.82 -2.82
C PHE A 42 1.67 -3.59 -2.28
N GLU A 43 1.88 -4.79 -2.83
CA GLU A 43 2.96 -5.68 -2.41
C GLU A 43 4.33 -4.97 -2.49
N GLY A 44 5.13 -5.13 -1.44
CA GLY A 44 6.42 -4.46 -1.32
C GLY A 44 6.35 -2.99 -0.92
N PHE A 45 5.19 -2.46 -0.49
CA PHE A 45 5.07 -1.11 0.09
C PHE A 45 4.39 -1.13 1.45
N VAL A 46 4.86 -0.27 2.36
CA VAL A 46 4.39 -0.16 3.75
C VAL A 46 4.37 1.28 4.24
N GLY A 47 3.77 1.48 5.42
CA GLY A 47 3.56 2.77 6.07
C GLY A 47 2.13 3.28 5.90
N ALA A 48 1.74 4.27 6.72
CA ALA A 48 0.38 4.80 6.73
C ALA A 48 -0.10 5.34 5.37
N ARG A 49 0.84 5.75 4.51
CA ARG A 49 0.58 6.27 3.17
C ARG A 49 1.32 5.49 2.09
N CYS A 50 1.74 4.25 2.36
CA CYS A 50 2.52 3.42 1.43
C CYS A 50 3.79 4.11 0.90
N GLN A 51 4.44 4.90 1.76
CA GLN A 51 5.59 5.72 1.38
C GLN A 51 6.91 4.95 1.38
N PHE A 52 6.97 3.78 2.02
CA PHE A 52 8.20 2.99 2.16
C PHE A 52 8.13 1.75 1.29
N LYS A 53 9.11 1.55 0.41
CA LYS A 53 9.27 0.30 -0.32
C LYS A 53 10.03 -0.69 0.56
N ILE A 54 9.48 -1.89 0.74
CA ILE A 54 10.17 -2.98 1.40
C ILE A 54 11.36 -3.38 0.52
N PRO A 55 12.60 -3.43 1.06
CA PRO A 55 13.71 -4.01 0.35
C PRO A 55 13.40 -5.48 0.06
N ASP A 56 13.52 -5.89 -1.20
CA ASP A 56 13.24 -7.26 -1.63
C ASP A 56 13.97 -8.26 -0.72
N GLN A 57 13.21 -8.98 0.10
CA GLN A 57 13.75 -10.06 0.95
C GLN A 57 13.93 -11.35 0.14
N ASN A 58 13.77 -11.30 -1.18
CA ASN A 58 13.92 -12.45 -2.07
C ASN A 58 15.31 -12.49 -2.75
N GLN A 59 16.31 -11.91 -2.08
CA GLN A 59 17.71 -12.31 -2.21
C GLN A 59 18.18 -13.23 -1.07
N GLU A 60 17.29 -14.01 -0.47
CA GLU A 60 17.70 -15.14 0.38
C GLU A 60 18.37 -16.28 -0.43
N SER A 61 18.24 -16.30 -1.76
CA SER A 61 18.90 -17.35 -2.56
C SER A 61 20.38 -17.08 -2.88
N ALA A 62 21.00 -16.00 -2.39
CA ALA A 62 22.43 -15.72 -2.60
C ALA A 62 23.22 -15.22 -1.38
N VAL A 63 22.60 -15.11 -0.19
CA VAL A 63 23.30 -14.57 1.01
C VAL A 63 23.42 -15.56 2.17
N ASN A 64 22.85 -16.77 2.09
CA ASN A 64 23.17 -17.79 3.09
C ASN A 64 23.12 -19.22 2.53
N PRO A 65 24.27 -19.91 2.33
CA PRO A 65 24.21 -21.35 2.36
C PRO A 65 23.75 -21.70 3.76
N VAL A 66 22.55 -22.29 3.89
CA VAL A 66 22.13 -22.93 5.14
C VAL A 66 23.21 -23.95 5.51
N ILE A 67 24.20 -23.52 6.31
CA ILE A 67 25.19 -24.40 6.89
C ILE A 67 24.41 -25.21 7.90
N ARG A 68 23.86 -26.31 7.38
CA ARG A 68 23.52 -27.58 8.02
C ARG A 68 23.60 -27.46 9.52
N ALA A 69 22.43 -27.39 10.16
CA ALA A 69 22.27 -27.42 11.61
C ALA A 69 23.29 -28.34 12.28
N ARG A 70 24.40 -27.76 12.76
CA ARG A 70 25.35 -28.47 13.61
C ARG A 70 24.84 -28.25 15.03
N ARG A 71 23.97 -29.17 15.48
CA ARG A 71 23.68 -29.35 16.90
C ARG A 71 24.99 -29.68 17.61
N THR A 72 25.64 -28.70 18.22
CA THR A 72 26.56 -28.93 19.35
C THR A 72 26.64 -27.65 20.18
N SER A 73 25.75 -27.52 21.16
CA SER A 73 26.08 -26.84 22.41
C SER A 73 25.28 -27.55 23.50
N GLY A 74 25.89 -28.58 24.07
CA GLY A 74 25.71 -28.80 25.49
C GLY A 74 26.39 -27.65 26.25
N GLU A 75 25.82 -27.24 27.37
CA GLU A 75 26.51 -26.88 28.62
C GLU A 75 25.47 -26.26 29.57
N LYS A 76 24.96 -27.06 30.52
CA LYS A 76 24.68 -26.57 31.87
C LYS A 76 24.84 -27.75 32.83
N ALA A 77 25.80 -27.54 33.72
CA ALA A 77 26.17 -28.35 34.88
C ALA A 77 25.02 -28.54 35.88
#